data_AF-A0A965KA97-F1
#
_entry.id   AF-A0A965KA97-F1
#
_cell.length_a   1.000
_cell.length_b   1.000
_cell.length_c   1.000
_cell.angle_alpha   90.00
_cell.angle_beta   90.00
_cell.angle_gamma   90.00
#
_symmetry.space_group_name_H-M   'P 1'
#
loop_
_entity.id
_entity.type
_entity.pdbx_description
1 polymer ?
#
loop_
_entity_poly.entity_id
_entity_poly.type
_entity_poly.pdbx_seq_one_letter_code
_entity_poly.pdbx_strand_id
1 'polypeptide(L)'
;MDDNDHPRNRLRVGEIHPRTPEEKPPCTGLERRVAIDSKTVVVAEGPGIVAAADSRRIVITKDGEVPPSQLENKKFKSEPSKGLYVYDLRKFLKTNSSTCFNQRPLVRRGDKVKLGEIIADGAATDKGELALGRNVLVGFMPWNGYNFEDAILLSERMLTDDVFTSVHIEEFEVTARDTKLGPEQITRDIPNLGEEALRNLNRDGVIRIGAEVKPDDILVGKITPKSEGDLAPEEKLLRAIFGEKARDVK
;
A
#
# COMPACT_ATOMS: atom_id res chain seq x y z
N MET A 1 29.29 1.80 -26.29
CA MET A 1 28.87 3.11 -26.80
C MET A 1 27.82 3.57 -25.82
N ASP A 2 28.22 4.42 -24.88
CA ASP A 2 27.29 5.02 -23.92
C ASP A 2 26.67 6.23 -24.61
N ASP A 3 25.53 6.03 -25.27
CA ASP A 3 24.83 7.06 -26.06
C ASP A 3 23.98 8.02 -25.19
N ASN A 4 24.24 8.11 -23.89
CA ASN A 4 23.46 8.93 -22.96
C ASN A 4 24.31 9.97 -22.24
N ASP A 5 24.07 11.26 -22.53
CA ASP A 5 24.53 12.37 -21.71
C ASP A 5 23.88 12.32 -20.30
N HIS A 6 24.69 12.42 -19.24
CA HIS A 6 24.29 12.41 -17.81
C HIS A 6 23.72 13.76 -17.32
N PRO A 7 23.01 13.85 -16.16
CA PRO A 7 22.18 12.85 -15.48
C PRO A 7 20.69 13.27 -15.48
N ARG A 8 19.79 12.36 -15.85
CA ARG A 8 18.35 12.51 -15.56
C ARG A 8 18.05 11.87 -14.20
N ASN A 9 17.28 12.57 -13.36
CA ASN A 9 16.94 12.11 -12.01
C ASN A 9 16.23 10.74 -12.03
N ARG A 10 16.56 9.92 -11.03
CA ARG A 10 16.14 8.51 -10.92
C ARG A 10 14.96 8.38 -9.96
N LEU A 11 13.78 8.83 -10.38
CA LEU A 11 12.54 8.61 -9.63
C LEU A 11 11.65 7.65 -10.42
N ARG A 12 11.33 6.50 -9.81
CA ARG A 12 10.32 5.55 -10.30
C ARG A 12 9.53 5.00 -9.12
N VAL A 13 8.24 4.83 -9.33
CA VAL A 13 7.31 4.25 -8.35
C VAL A 13 7.01 2.81 -8.77
N GLY A 14 6.98 1.89 -7.81
CA GLY A 14 6.62 0.50 -8.09
C GLY A 14 5.16 0.37 -8.53
N GLU A 15 4.95 -0.27 -9.68
CA GLU A 15 3.62 -0.57 -10.23
C GLU A 15 2.96 -1.76 -9.49
N ILE A 16 1.63 -1.86 -9.56
CA ILE A 16 0.91 -3.00 -8.96
C ILE A 16 1.20 -4.30 -9.67
N HIS A 17 1.54 -4.30 -10.95
CA HIS A 17 1.89 -5.52 -11.64
C HIS A 17 3.24 -5.30 -12.31
N PRO A 18 4.37 -5.45 -11.63
CA PRO A 18 5.64 -5.50 -12.34
C PRO A 18 5.63 -6.76 -13.22
N ARG A 19 5.97 -6.65 -14.51
CA ARG A 19 6.22 -7.81 -15.36
C ARG A 19 7.51 -7.62 -16.13
N THR A 20 8.39 -8.60 -16.02
CA THR A 20 9.39 -8.91 -17.03
C THR A 20 8.66 -9.47 -18.26
N PRO A 21 8.99 -8.99 -19.47
CA PRO A 21 8.32 -9.40 -20.71
C PRO A 21 8.63 -10.86 -21.09
N GLU A 22 7.88 -11.38 -22.08
CA GLU A 22 8.13 -12.68 -22.71
C GLU A 22 9.42 -12.69 -23.57
N GLU A 23 9.78 -11.55 -24.16
CA GLU A 23 11.08 -11.34 -24.82
C GLU A 23 11.97 -10.45 -23.95
N LYS A 24 13.13 -10.97 -23.52
CA LYS A 24 14.07 -10.23 -22.67
C LYS A 24 14.50 -8.92 -23.36
N PRO A 25 14.19 -7.75 -22.77
CA PRO A 25 14.66 -6.48 -23.28
C PRO A 25 16.17 -6.38 -23.02
N PRO A 26 16.87 -5.36 -23.55
CA PRO A 26 18.26 -5.12 -23.19
C PRO A 26 18.38 -4.87 -21.67
N CYS A 27 18.79 -5.90 -20.95
CA CYS A 27 19.13 -5.83 -19.52
C CYS A 27 20.64 -5.73 -19.35
N THR A 28 21.07 -5.05 -18.29
CA THR A 28 22.49 -4.91 -17.93
C THR A 28 23.05 -6.16 -17.23
N GLY A 29 22.17 -7.05 -16.76
CA GLY A 29 22.50 -8.23 -15.95
C GLY A 29 22.66 -7.92 -14.46
N LEU A 30 22.54 -6.65 -14.05
CA LEU A 30 22.63 -6.22 -12.66
C LEU A 30 21.29 -6.32 -11.92
N GLU A 31 20.17 -6.50 -12.63
CA GLU A 31 18.80 -6.40 -12.12
C GLU A 31 18.55 -7.42 -11.01
N ARG A 32 18.98 -8.67 -11.23
CA ARG A 32 18.87 -9.75 -10.23
C ARG A 32 19.73 -9.48 -8.99
N ARG A 33 20.93 -8.94 -9.19
CA ARG A 33 21.85 -8.61 -8.08
C ARG A 33 21.29 -7.49 -7.23
N VAL A 34 20.77 -6.43 -7.86
CA VAL A 34 20.13 -5.31 -7.18
C VAL A 34 18.88 -5.75 -6.42
N ALA A 35 18.06 -6.64 -7.00
CA ALA A 35 16.87 -7.17 -6.32
C ALA A 35 17.24 -7.94 -5.04
N ILE A 36 18.27 -8.79 -5.09
CA ILE A 36 18.77 -9.55 -3.93
C ILE A 36 19.45 -8.64 -2.90
N ASP A 37 20.40 -7.80 -3.32
CA ASP A 37 21.20 -6.96 -2.43
C ASP A 37 20.36 -5.86 -1.76
N SER A 38 19.30 -5.40 -2.42
CA SER A 38 18.32 -4.45 -1.84
C SER A 38 17.45 -5.08 -0.74
N LYS A 39 17.44 -6.41 -0.60
CA LYS A 39 16.59 -7.18 0.33
C LYS A 39 15.09 -6.92 0.15
N THR A 40 14.69 -6.52 -1.05
CA THR A 40 13.29 -6.33 -1.41
C THR A 40 12.59 -7.67 -1.60
N VAL A 41 13.30 -8.61 -2.22
CA VAL A 41 12.87 -10.00 -2.43
C VAL A 41 13.18 -10.88 -1.22
N VAL A 42 12.44 -11.98 -1.08
CA VAL A 42 12.70 -12.99 -0.04
C VAL A 42 13.48 -14.14 -0.65
N VAL A 43 14.61 -14.47 -0.01
CA VAL A 43 15.54 -15.52 -0.45
C VAL A 43 15.49 -16.69 0.52
N ALA A 44 15.56 -17.91 0.00
CA ALA A 44 15.62 -19.13 0.78
C ALA A 44 16.96 -19.27 1.52
N GLU A 45 16.88 -19.43 2.83
CA GLU A 45 18.01 -19.67 3.76
C GLU A 45 18.49 -21.12 3.75
N GLY A 46 17.73 -22.04 3.15
CA GLY A 46 18.09 -23.45 3.07
C GLY A 46 17.35 -24.17 1.94
N PRO A 47 17.90 -25.30 1.46
CA PRO A 47 17.23 -26.13 0.48
C PRO A 47 16.07 -26.92 1.12
N GLY A 48 15.01 -27.15 0.36
CA GLY A 48 13.86 -27.93 0.81
C GLY A 48 12.72 -27.97 -0.20
N ILE A 49 11.57 -28.46 0.23
CA ILE A 49 10.33 -28.53 -0.52
C ILE A 49 9.33 -27.59 0.15
N VAL A 50 8.59 -26.82 -0.66
CA VAL A 50 7.57 -25.89 -0.15
C VAL A 50 6.38 -26.70 0.39
N ALA A 51 6.23 -26.71 1.71
CA ALA A 51 5.13 -27.39 2.39
C ALA A 51 3.81 -26.59 2.29
N ALA A 52 3.92 -25.26 2.38
CA ALA A 52 2.79 -24.34 2.22
C ALA A 52 3.27 -23.01 1.62
N ALA A 53 2.53 -22.52 0.63
CA ALA A 53 2.71 -21.19 0.07
C ALA A 53 1.37 -20.45 0.16
N ASP A 54 1.29 -19.52 1.09
CA ASP A 54 0.16 -18.62 1.24
C ASP A 54 0.61 -17.19 0.94
N SER A 55 -0.35 -16.29 0.73
CA SER A 55 -0.08 -14.87 0.51
C SER A 55 0.75 -14.28 1.64
N ARG A 56 0.50 -14.63 2.91
CA ARG A 56 1.22 -14.04 4.05
C ARG A 56 2.44 -14.81 4.50
N ARG A 57 2.56 -16.09 4.14
CA ARG A 57 3.61 -16.95 4.69
C ARG A 57 3.99 -18.05 3.72
N ILE A 58 5.29 -18.32 3.63
CA ILE A 58 5.86 -19.47 2.94
C ILE A 58 6.53 -20.37 3.97
N VAL A 59 6.26 -21.66 3.91
CA VAL A 59 6.85 -22.68 4.77
C VAL A 59 7.59 -23.68 3.89
N ILE A 60 8.88 -23.86 4.17
CA ILE A 60 9.77 -24.79 3.46
C ILE A 60 10.25 -25.83 4.47
N THR A 61 10.09 -27.11 4.12
CA THR A 61 10.51 -28.26 4.93
C THR A 61 11.34 -29.22 4.10
N LYS A 62 12.12 -30.11 4.71
CA LYS A 62 12.88 -31.12 3.96
C LYS A 62 11.96 -32.08 3.19
N ASP A 63 10.85 -32.46 3.81
CA ASP A 63 9.97 -33.54 3.32
C ASP A 63 8.73 -33.02 2.56
N GLY A 64 8.52 -31.71 2.50
CA GLY A 64 7.35 -31.10 1.82
C GLY A 64 6.04 -31.23 2.60
N GLU A 65 6.08 -31.77 3.81
CA GLU A 65 4.95 -31.84 4.73
C GLU A 65 5.10 -30.82 5.87
N VAL A 66 3.96 -30.32 6.35
CA VAL A 66 3.92 -29.43 7.51
C VAL A 66 4.00 -30.30 8.77
N PRO A 67 5.00 -30.11 9.65
CA PRO A 67 5.09 -30.92 10.85
C PRO A 67 3.86 -30.71 11.77
N PRO A 68 3.27 -31.78 12.32
CA PRO A 68 2.05 -31.70 13.11
C PRO A 68 2.16 -30.78 14.34
N SER A 69 3.35 -30.64 14.91
CA SER A 69 3.63 -29.74 16.05
C SER A 69 3.42 -28.25 15.76
N GLN A 70 3.39 -27.82 14.49
CA GLN A 70 3.15 -26.43 14.10
C GLN A 70 1.72 -26.13 13.66
N LEU A 71 0.92 -27.15 13.35
CA LEU A 71 -0.52 -26.99 13.10
C LEU A 71 -1.28 -26.59 14.38
N GLU A 72 -0.83 -27.06 15.55
CA GLU A 72 -1.50 -26.79 16.83
C GLU A 72 -1.21 -25.39 17.40
N ASN A 73 -0.04 -24.80 17.12
CA ASN A 73 0.43 -23.62 17.85
C ASN A 73 0.16 -22.26 17.18
N LYS A 74 -0.43 -22.21 15.97
CA LYS A 74 -0.66 -20.99 15.14
C LYS A 74 0.58 -20.11 14.85
N LYS A 75 1.70 -20.30 15.55
CA LYS A 75 2.98 -19.62 15.41
C LYS A 75 4.01 -20.60 14.87
N PHE A 76 4.19 -20.57 13.56
CA PHE A 76 5.26 -21.27 12.88
C PHE A 76 6.56 -20.54 13.22
N LYS A 77 7.48 -21.20 13.93
CA LYS A 77 8.84 -20.69 14.18
C LYS A 77 9.80 -21.33 13.19
N SER A 78 10.77 -20.56 12.70
CA SER A 78 11.88 -21.12 11.93
C SER A 78 12.76 -21.97 12.85
N GLU A 79 12.97 -23.23 12.47
CA GLU A 79 13.86 -24.16 13.14
C GLU A 79 14.84 -24.75 12.11
N PRO A 80 15.97 -24.06 11.85
CA PRO A 80 16.94 -24.51 10.86
C PRO A 80 17.51 -25.90 11.17
N SER A 81 17.66 -26.25 12.45
CA SER A 81 18.16 -27.56 12.90
C SER A 81 17.25 -28.71 12.48
N LYS A 82 15.95 -28.47 12.32
CA LYS A 82 14.96 -29.45 11.85
C LYS A 82 14.68 -29.32 10.35
N GLY A 83 15.37 -28.40 9.65
CA GLY A 83 15.13 -28.12 8.23
C GLY A 83 13.77 -27.46 7.98
N LEU A 84 13.26 -26.70 8.94
CA LEU A 84 11.99 -26.00 8.88
C LEU A 84 12.23 -24.50 8.78
N TYR A 85 11.91 -23.93 7.62
CA TYR A 85 12.08 -22.51 7.35
C TYR A 85 10.71 -21.86 7.15
N VAL A 86 10.49 -20.76 7.87
CA VAL A 86 9.22 -20.03 7.87
C VAL A 86 9.52 -18.61 7.48
N TYR A 87 8.88 -18.15 6.41
CA TYR A 87 9.06 -16.82 5.85
C TYR A 87 7.74 -16.05 5.92
N ASP A 88 7.71 -15.00 6.75
CA ASP A 88 6.58 -14.09 6.81
C ASP A 88 6.73 -13.00 5.73
N LEU A 89 5.74 -12.92 4.84
CA LEU A 89 5.71 -11.96 3.75
C LEU A 89 5.11 -10.64 4.22
N ARG A 90 5.78 -9.55 3.88
CA ARG A 90 5.31 -8.18 4.16
C ARG A 90 4.18 -7.83 3.19
N LYS A 91 3.00 -7.54 3.71
CA LYS A 91 1.80 -7.20 2.93
C LYS A 91 1.36 -5.77 3.18
N PHE A 92 1.17 -5.02 2.10
CA PHE A 92 0.61 -3.66 2.09
C PHE A 92 1.22 -2.73 3.14
N LEU A 93 2.55 -2.75 3.25
CA LEU A 93 3.27 -1.84 4.14
C LEU A 93 3.49 -0.50 3.45
N LYS A 94 3.29 0.59 4.19
CA LYS A 94 3.63 1.95 3.74
C LYS A 94 5.14 2.12 3.75
N THR A 95 5.68 2.71 2.69
CA THR A 95 7.07 3.21 2.65
C THR A 95 7.13 4.68 3.03
N ASN A 96 8.33 5.20 3.27
CA ASN A 96 8.54 6.63 3.58
C ASN A 96 8.07 7.56 2.45
N SER A 97 8.00 7.08 1.20
CA SER A 97 7.50 7.82 0.04
C SER A 97 6.02 7.56 -0.23
N SER A 98 5.28 7.04 0.75
CA SER A 98 3.85 6.72 0.65
C SER A 98 3.51 5.73 -0.48
N THR A 99 4.46 4.89 -0.88
CA THR A 99 4.23 3.80 -1.84
C THR A 99 3.92 2.51 -1.11
N CYS A 100 3.26 1.58 -1.79
CA CYS A 100 2.93 0.27 -1.24
C CYS A 100 4.08 -0.72 -1.39
N PHE A 101 4.59 -1.22 -0.28
CA PHE A 101 5.50 -2.36 -0.23
C PHE A 101 4.71 -3.66 -0.01
N ASN A 102 4.68 -4.51 -1.04
CA ASN A 102 3.92 -5.75 -1.05
C ASN A 102 4.78 -6.89 -1.61
N GLN A 103 5.03 -7.90 -0.79
CA GLN A 103 5.72 -9.11 -1.22
C GLN A 103 4.74 -10.15 -1.73
N ARG A 104 5.11 -10.85 -2.82
CA ARG A 104 4.27 -11.85 -3.49
C ARG A 104 5.00 -13.18 -3.58
N PRO A 105 4.40 -14.29 -3.10
CA PRO A 105 5.02 -15.60 -3.24
C PRO A 105 5.17 -15.95 -4.72
N LEU A 106 6.38 -16.39 -5.09
CA LEU A 106 6.68 -16.91 -6.43
C LEU A 106 6.50 -18.43 -6.49
N VAL A 107 6.80 -19.10 -5.38
CA VAL A 107 6.76 -20.56 -5.27
C VAL A 107 5.38 -21.08 -4.91
N ARG A 108 5.09 -22.32 -5.31
CA ARG A 108 3.87 -23.06 -5.01
C ARG A 108 4.17 -24.25 -4.12
N ARG A 109 3.13 -24.79 -3.47
CA ARG A 109 3.25 -26.01 -2.67
C ARG A 109 3.77 -27.16 -3.53
N GLY A 110 4.80 -27.85 -3.05
CA GLY A 110 5.48 -28.95 -3.73
C GLY A 110 6.71 -28.54 -4.54
N ASP A 111 6.98 -27.24 -4.72
CA ASP A 111 8.16 -26.79 -5.44
C ASP A 111 9.44 -27.09 -4.63
N LYS A 112 10.50 -27.49 -5.33
CA LYS A 112 11.83 -27.71 -4.75
C LYS A 112 12.61 -26.41 -4.83
N VAL A 113 13.11 -25.97 -3.68
CA VAL A 113 13.83 -24.70 -3.54
C VAL A 113 15.27 -24.99 -3.13
N LYS A 114 16.21 -24.27 -3.73
CA LYS A 114 17.64 -24.34 -3.39
C LYS A 114 18.04 -23.20 -2.44
N LEU A 115 19.16 -23.38 -1.76
CA LEU A 115 19.79 -22.30 -1.00
C LEU A 115 20.05 -21.09 -1.93
N GLY A 116 19.61 -19.91 -1.51
CA GLY A 116 19.81 -18.68 -2.29
C GLY A 116 18.79 -18.46 -3.42
N GLU A 117 17.77 -19.33 -3.53
CA GLU A 117 16.69 -19.15 -4.50
C GLU A 117 15.65 -18.14 -4.00
N ILE A 118 15.06 -17.38 -4.93
CA ILE A 118 14.11 -16.32 -4.60
C ILE A 118 12.72 -16.95 -4.50
N ILE A 119 12.10 -16.84 -3.32
CA ILE A 119 10.83 -17.48 -3.00
C ILE A 119 9.64 -16.53 -3.03
N ALA A 120 9.91 -15.23 -2.89
CA ALA A 120 8.91 -14.18 -3.04
C ALA A 120 9.52 -12.92 -3.65
N ASP A 121 8.79 -12.31 -4.57
CA ASP A 121 9.07 -10.98 -5.08
C ASP A 121 8.69 -9.92 -4.07
N GLY A 122 9.35 -8.76 -4.13
CA GLY A 122 8.98 -7.56 -3.40
C GLY A 122 8.36 -6.49 -4.29
N ALA A 123 8.40 -5.25 -3.82
CA ALA A 123 7.93 -4.10 -4.58
C ALA A 123 8.85 -3.85 -5.79
N ALA A 124 8.26 -3.64 -6.97
CA ALA A 124 8.98 -3.36 -8.22
C ALA A 124 10.01 -4.44 -8.62
N THR A 125 9.71 -5.70 -8.34
CA THR A 125 10.49 -6.86 -8.81
C THR A 125 9.55 -7.86 -9.46
N ASP A 126 10.03 -8.55 -10.50
CA ASP A 126 9.31 -9.68 -11.11
C ASP A 126 10.28 -10.84 -11.32
N LYS A 127 9.90 -12.02 -10.83
CA LYS A 127 10.69 -13.27 -10.88
C LYS A 127 12.11 -13.11 -10.35
N GLY A 128 12.28 -12.26 -9.34
CA GLY A 128 13.57 -12.00 -8.71
C GLY A 128 14.48 -11.02 -9.46
N GLU A 129 13.98 -10.36 -10.50
CA GLU A 129 14.67 -9.29 -11.21
C GLU A 129 14.01 -7.94 -10.92
N LEU A 130 14.80 -6.85 -10.94
CA LEU A 130 14.30 -5.49 -10.78
C LEU A 130 13.41 -5.09 -11.98
N ALA A 131 12.18 -4.67 -11.70
CA ALA A 131 11.16 -4.31 -12.68
C ALA A 131 10.47 -3.00 -12.27
N LEU A 132 11.11 -1.87 -12.59
CA LEU A 132 10.66 -0.52 -12.21
C LEU A 132 9.58 0.07 -13.13
N GLY A 133 9.11 -0.64 -14.15
CA GLY A 133 8.08 -0.17 -15.07
C GLY A 133 7.73 -1.22 -16.12
N ARG A 134 6.83 -0.87 -17.05
CA ARG A 134 6.48 -1.73 -18.20
C ARG A 134 7.21 -1.39 -19.48
N ASN A 135 7.53 -2.44 -20.22
CA ASN A 135 7.86 -2.33 -21.63
C ASN A 135 6.57 -2.14 -22.43
N VAL A 136 6.60 -1.16 -23.33
CA VAL A 136 5.46 -0.81 -24.19
C VAL A 136 5.93 -0.69 -25.62
N LEU A 137 5.03 -0.96 -26.57
CA LEU A 137 5.29 -0.71 -27.98
C LEU A 137 5.24 0.80 -28.24
N VAL A 138 6.33 1.35 -28.77
CA VAL A 138 6.46 2.80 -29.03
C VAL A 138 6.59 3.04 -30.53
N GLY A 139 5.77 3.94 -31.07
CA GLY A 139 5.91 4.47 -32.42
C GLY A 139 6.56 5.85 -32.39
N PHE A 140 7.72 5.99 -33.04
CA PHE A 140 8.38 7.29 -33.19
C PHE A 140 7.88 7.99 -34.45
N MET A 141 6.81 8.78 -34.31
CA MET A 141 6.25 9.59 -35.39
C MET A 141 5.56 10.85 -34.83
N PRO A 142 5.57 11.99 -35.55
CA PRO A 142 4.72 13.11 -35.18
C PRO A 142 3.24 12.73 -35.34
N TRP A 143 2.40 13.12 -34.39
CA TRP A 143 0.98 12.78 -34.39
C TRP A 143 0.10 14.00 -34.12
N ASN A 144 -0.35 14.66 -35.18
CA ASN A 144 -1.30 15.79 -35.14
C ASN A 144 -0.96 16.88 -34.11
N GLY A 145 0.32 17.07 -33.76
CA GLY A 145 0.77 18.01 -32.75
C GLY A 145 0.53 17.59 -31.29
N TYR A 146 -0.07 16.43 -31.02
CA TYR A 146 -0.30 15.95 -29.64
C TYR A 146 0.98 15.52 -28.92
N ASN A 147 2.04 15.21 -29.67
CA ASN A 147 3.37 14.93 -29.16
C ASN A 147 4.35 16.08 -29.44
N PHE A 148 3.87 17.32 -29.33
CA PHE A 148 4.71 18.51 -29.44
C PHE A 148 5.68 18.61 -28.25
N GLU A 149 6.94 18.98 -28.52
CA GLU A 149 8.03 19.02 -27.54
C GLU A 149 8.19 17.71 -26.76
N ASP A 150 7.91 17.73 -25.45
CA ASP A 150 8.08 16.61 -24.53
C ASP A 150 6.75 15.88 -24.24
N ALA A 151 5.67 16.22 -24.96
CA ALA A 151 4.38 15.57 -24.77
C ALA A 151 4.40 14.13 -25.29
N ILE A 152 3.87 13.21 -24.47
CA ILE A 152 3.76 11.78 -24.81
C ILE A 152 2.28 11.46 -25.01
N LEU A 153 1.96 10.88 -26.17
CA LEU A 153 0.63 10.35 -26.45
C LEU A 153 0.55 8.89 -25.97
N LEU A 154 -0.44 8.60 -25.13
CA LEU A 154 -0.69 7.24 -24.62
C LEU A 154 -1.92 6.64 -25.30
N SER A 155 -1.87 5.34 -25.55
CA SER A 155 -3.03 4.58 -26.01
C SER A 155 -3.98 4.34 -24.83
N GLU A 156 -5.28 4.52 -25.04
CA GLU A 156 -6.32 4.23 -24.03
C GLU A 156 -6.25 2.78 -23.53
N ARG A 157 -5.79 1.85 -24.37
CA ARG A 157 -5.56 0.45 -23.98
C ARG A 157 -4.65 0.32 -22.77
N MET A 158 -3.67 1.21 -22.62
CA MET A 158 -2.75 1.19 -21.47
C MET A 158 -3.45 1.49 -20.14
N LEU A 159 -4.53 2.28 -20.18
CA LEU A 159 -5.38 2.53 -19.01
C LEU A 159 -6.27 1.34 -18.73
N THR A 160 -6.88 0.74 -19.76
CA THR A 160 -7.75 -0.44 -19.61
C THR A 160 -7.01 -1.65 -19.06
N ASP A 161 -5.74 -1.83 -19.43
CA ASP A 161 -4.91 -2.97 -19.02
C ASP A 161 -4.12 -2.73 -17.71
N ASP A 162 -4.38 -1.63 -16.99
CA ASP A 162 -3.71 -1.26 -15.74
C ASP A 162 -2.17 -1.28 -15.85
N VAL A 163 -1.63 -0.85 -17.00
CA VAL A 163 -0.19 -0.93 -17.31
C VAL A 163 0.62 -0.06 -16.35
N PHE A 164 0.15 1.18 -16.12
CA PHE A 164 0.83 2.19 -15.31
C PHE A 164 0.06 2.54 -14.04
N THR A 165 -0.56 1.54 -13.42
CA THR A 165 -1.30 1.73 -12.17
C THR A 165 -0.37 1.46 -10.96
N SER A 166 -0.43 2.32 -9.95
CA SER A 166 0.34 2.19 -8.69
C SER A 166 -0.59 2.29 -7.48
N VAL A 167 -0.14 1.74 -6.34
CA VAL A 167 -0.87 1.83 -5.07
C VAL A 167 -0.08 2.71 -4.10
N HIS A 168 -0.75 3.73 -3.61
CA HIS A 168 -0.22 4.66 -2.62
C HIS A 168 -0.95 4.46 -1.30
N ILE A 169 -0.21 4.57 -0.20
CA ILE A 169 -0.74 4.44 1.16
C ILE A 169 -0.38 5.73 1.89
N GLU A 170 -1.41 6.50 2.21
CA GLU A 170 -1.30 7.71 3.02
C GLU A 170 -1.76 7.44 4.45
N GLU A 171 -1.22 8.20 5.39
CA GLU A 171 -1.52 8.07 6.81
C GLU A 171 -1.94 9.44 7.32
N PHE A 172 -3.16 9.51 7.84
CA PHE A 172 -3.72 10.69 8.44
C PHE A 172 -3.79 10.45 9.94
N GLU A 173 -2.99 11.19 10.70
CA GLU A 173 -2.97 11.10 12.15
C GLU A 173 -3.73 12.28 12.76
N VAL A 174 -4.58 11.99 13.73
CA VAL A 174 -5.23 13.00 14.57
C VAL A 174 -5.04 12.63 16.03
N THR A 175 -4.72 13.63 16.84
CA THR A 175 -4.59 13.46 18.30
C THR A 175 -5.64 14.32 18.99
N ALA A 176 -6.31 13.73 19.98
CA ALA A 176 -7.17 14.46 20.91
C ALA A 176 -6.31 14.93 22.09
N ARG A 177 -6.38 16.23 22.40
CA ARG A 177 -5.58 16.84 23.47
C ARG A 177 -6.47 17.49 24.51
N ASP A 178 -5.94 17.60 25.72
CA ASP A 178 -6.58 18.38 26.77
C ASP A 178 -6.36 19.86 26.51
N THR A 179 -7.46 20.59 26.37
CA THR A 179 -7.44 22.05 26.27
C THR A 179 -7.87 22.66 27.61
N LYS A 180 -7.59 23.96 27.79
CA LYS A 180 -8.04 24.70 28.98
C LYS A 180 -9.58 24.73 29.14
N LEU A 181 -10.31 24.55 28.05
CA LEU A 181 -11.77 24.57 28.01
C LEU A 181 -12.39 23.18 28.19
N GLY A 182 -11.56 22.14 28.25
CA GLY A 182 -11.97 20.74 28.41
C GLY A 182 -11.18 19.79 27.50
N PRO A 183 -11.33 18.47 27.72
CA PRO A 183 -10.74 17.46 26.87
C PRO A 183 -11.38 17.45 25.48
N GLU A 184 -10.57 17.40 24.41
CA GLU A 184 -11.06 17.02 23.09
C GLU A 184 -11.52 15.56 23.12
N GLN A 185 -12.65 15.26 22.46
CA GLN A 185 -13.22 13.92 22.44
C GLN A 185 -13.30 13.39 21.02
N ILE A 186 -12.95 12.11 20.85
CA ILE A 186 -13.19 11.38 19.61
C ILE A 186 -14.55 10.71 19.73
N THR A 187 -15.50 11.09 18.88
CA THR A 187 -16.86 10.55 18.90
C THR A 187 -17.51 10.67 17.52
N ARG A 188 -18.51 9.82 17.28
CA ARG A 188 -19.36 9.89 16.08
C ARG A 188 -20.38 11.03 16.16
N ASP A 189 -20.72 11.49 17.35
CA ASP A 189 -21.78 12.48 17.58
C ASP A 189 -21.28 13.92 17.34
N ILE A 190 -21.06 14.27 16.08
CA ILE A 190 -20.51 15.57 15.71
C ILE A 190 -21.66 16.54 15.41
N PRO A 191 -21.73 17.72 16.07
CA PRO A 191 -22.80 18.67 15.84
C PRO A 191 -22.75 19.25 14.40
N ASN A 192 -23.93 19.56 13.85
CA ASN A 192 -24.11 20.16 12.52
C ASN A 192 -23.74 19.27 11.31
N LEU A 193 -23.65 17.95 11.49
CA LEU A 193 -23.37 17.02 10.39
C LEU A 193 -24.55 16.06 10.15
N GLY A 194 -24.94 15.92 8.88
CA GLY A 194 -26.00 14.99 8.48
C GLY A 194 -25.58 13.53 8.61
N GLU A 195 -26.56 12.62 8.73
CA GLU A 195 -26.30 11.18 8.87
C GLU A 195 -25.48 10.59 7.71
N GLU A 196 -25.58 11.16 6.51
CA GLU A 196 -24.81 10.71 5.35
C GLU A 196 -23.30 10.86 5.54
N ALA A 197 -22.85 11.93 6.18
CA ALA A 197 -21.42 12.15 6.47
C ALA A 197 -20.92 11.19 7.57
N LEU A 198 -21.80 10.80 8.49
CA LEU A 198 -21.49 9.92 9.62
C LEU A 198 -21.65 8.42 9.28
N ARG A 199 -22.14 8.07 8.08
CA ARG A 199 -22.47 6.69 7.67
C ARG A 199 -21.29 5.72 7.76
N ASN A 200 -20.07 6.23 7.59
CA ASN A 200 -18.84 5.45 7.57
C ASN A 200 -18.16 5.38 8.94
N LEU A 201 -18.60 6.18 9.93
CA LEU A 201 -18.04 6.23 11.28
C LEU A 201 -18.65 5.16 12.18
N ASN A 202 -17.78 4.47 12.91
CA ASN A 202 -18.16 3.54 13.97
C ASN A 202 -18.57 4.29 15.24
N ARG A 203 -19.04 3.56 16.25
CA ARG A 203 -19.47 4.13 17.55
C ARG A 203 -18.37 4.95 18.23
N ASP A 204 -17.12 4.56 18.03
CA ASP A 204 -15.95 5.23 18.61
C ASP A 204 -15.51 6.48 17.83
N GLY A 205 -16.25 6.91 16.81
CA GLY A 205 -15.90 8.08 16.00
C GLY A 205 -14.75 7.85 15.00
N VAL A 206 -14.41 6.60 14.72
CA VAL A 206 -13.37 6.21 13.75
C VAL A 206 -14.02 5.55 12.53
N ILE A 207 -13.53 5.84 11.34
CA ILE A 207 -14.00 5.22 10.10
C ILE A 207 -13.83 3.69 10.10
N ARG A 208 -14.79 2.97 9.51
CA ARG A 208 -14.68 1.52 9.34
C ARG A 208 -13.58 1.14 8.33
N ILE A 209 -12.89 0.02 8.60
CA ILE A 209 -11.91 -0.55 7.67
C ILE A 209 -12.64 -1.03 6.41
N GLY A 210 -12.16 -0.61 5.23
CA GLY A 210 -12.76 -0.97 3.93
C GLY A 210 -13.89 -0.02 3.47
N ALA A 211 -14.09 1.12 4.12
CA ALA A 211 -14.91 2.18 3.56
C ALA A 211 -14.18 2.88 2.40
N GLU A 212 -14.91 3.14 1.31
CA GLU A 212 -14.47 4.06 0.27
C GLU A 212 -14.70 5.50 0.76
N VAL A 213 -13.68 6.33 0.59
CA VAL A 213 -13.68 7.73 1.02
C VAL A 213 -13.41 8.65 -0.15
N LYS A 214 -14.06 9.80 -0.14
CA LYS A 214 -13.85 10.89 -1.08
C LYS A 214 -13.21 12.08 -0.35
N PRO A 215 -12.70 13.08 -1.10
CA PRO A 215 -12.40 14.36 -0.50
C PRO A 215 -13.60 14.84 0.35
N ASP A 216 -13.30 15.45 1.49
CA ASP A 216 -14.25 15.95 2.50
C ASP A 216 -14.96 14.90 3.37
N ASP A 217 -14.72 13.60 3.17
CA ASP A 217 -15.24 12.57 4.08
C ASP A 217 -14.50 12.58 5.43
N ILE A 218 -15.25 12.35 6.51
CA ILE A 218 -14.72 12.34 7.88
C ILE A 218 -14.08 10.99 8.20
N LEU A 219 -12.76 10.98 8.40
CA LEU A 219 -12.01 9.79 8.81
C LEU A 219 -12.09 9.55 10.32
N VAL A 220 -12.02 10.63 11.11
CA VAL A 220 -12.10 10.60 12.57
C VAL A 220 -12.90 11.80 13.06
N GLY A 221 -13.96 11.55 13.81
CA GLY A 221 -14.79 12.57 14.42
C GLY A 221 -14.15 13.13 15.68
N LYS A 222 -13.58 14.34 15.61
CA LYS A 222 -12.99 15.05 16.75
C LYS A 222 -13.83 16.25 17.13
N ILE A 223 -14.21 16.36 18.41
CA ILE A 223 -14.93 17.49 18.96
C ILE A 223 -14.03 18.23 19.93
N THR A 224 -13.88 19.53 19.68
CA THR A 224 -13.19 20.45 20.58
C THR A 224 -14.23 21.22 21.40
N PRO A 225 -14.14 21.20 22.74
CA PRO A 225 -15.05 21.98 23.57
C PRO A 225 -14.90 23.47 23.28
N LYS A 226 -16.01 24.15 22.99
CA LYS A 226 -16.04 25.60 22.75
C LYS A 226 -16.39 26.33 24.05
N SER A 227 -15.70 27.45 24.30
CA SER A 227 -16.08 28.37 25.37
C SER A 227 -17.42 29.02 25.04
N GLU A 228 -18.33 29.12 26.01
CA GLU A 228 -19.61 29.84 25.84
C GLU A 228 -19.42 31.36 25.58
N GLY A 229 -18.21 31.90 25.80
CA GLY A 229 -17.90 33.33 25.69
C GLY A 229 -17.91 33.91 24.27
N ASP A 230 -17.63 33.10 23.24
CA ASP A 230 -17.35 33.57 21.87
C ASP A 230 -18.43 33.17 20.86
N LEU A 231 -19.70 33.10 21.27
CA LEU A 231 -20.79 33.11 20.30
C LEU A 231 -20.86 34.52 19.70
N ALA A 232 -20.76 34.60 18.37
CA ALA A 232 -20.93 35.86 17.65
C ALA A 232 -22.30 36.47 18.01
N PRO A 233 -22.44 37.81 18.07
CA PRO A 233 -23.71 38.46 18.39
C PRO A 233 -24.92 37.92 17.60
N GLU A 234 -24.68 37.49 16.36
CA GLU A 234 -25.64 36.85 15.45
C GLU A 234 -26.11 35.48 15.96
N GLU A 235 -25.21 34.65 16.50
CA GLU A 235 -25.55 33.34 17.08
C GLU A 235 -26.25 33.49 18.43
N LYS A 236 -25.89 34.50 19.22
CA LYS A 236 -26.60 34.86 20.46
C LYS A 236 -28.04 35.29 20.16
N LEU A 237 -28.24 36.06 19.10
CA LEU A 237 -29.58 36.47 18.64
C LEU A 237 -30.40 35.26 18.15
N LEU A 238 -29.81 34.39 17.33
CA LEU A 238 -30.48 33.17 16.86
C LEU A 238 -30.88 32.24 18.02
N ARG A 239 -30.00 32.05 19.00
CA ARG A 239 -30.30 31.25 20.19
C ARG A 239 -31.36 31.88 21.09
N ALA A 240 -31.43 33.21 21.15
CA ALA A 240 -32.49 33.91 21.88
C ALA A 240 -33.87 33.78 21.19
N ILE A 241 -33.90 33.73 19.85
CA ILE A 241 -35.13 33.62 19.06
C ILE A 241 -35.62 32.15 18.98
N PHE A 242 -34.70 31.19 18.82
CA PHE A 242 -35.03 29.78 18.57
C PHE A 242 -34.76 28.83 19.76
N GLY A 243 -34.23 29.33 20.89
CA GLY A 243 -33.90 28.51 22.06
C GLY A 243 -32.81 27.47 21.78
N GLU A 244 -32.83 26.34 22.49
CA GLU A 244 -31.86 25.23 22.28
C GLU A 244 -31.92 24.61 20.86
N LYS A 245 -32.99 24.85 20.10
CA LYS A 245 -33.15 24.39 18.71
C LYS A 245 -32.26 25.13 17.70
N ALA A 246 -31.60 26.21 18.11
CA ALA A 246 -30.65 26.93 17.24
C ALA A 246 -29.38 26.13 16.90
N ARG A 247 -29.11 25.02 17.60
CA ARG A 247 -28.01 24.11 17.27
C ARG A 247 -28.25 23.28 16.00
N ASP A 248 -29.49 23.12 15.55
CA ASP A 248 -29.85 22.22 14.44
C ASP A 248 -30.16 22.94 13.13
N VAL A 249 -29.95 24.26 13.03
CA VAL A 249 -30.31 25.02 11.83
C VAL A 249 -29.07 25.66 11.21
N LYS A 250 -28.32 24.88 10.44
CA LYS A 250 -27.45 25.39 9.37
C LYS A 250 -27.18 24.35 8.30
#